data_AF-X6EIA0-F1
#
_entry.id   AF-X6EIA0-F1
#
_cell.length_a   1.000
_cell.length_b   1.000
_cell.length_c   1.000
_cell.angle_alpha   90.00
_cell.angle_beta   90.00
_cell.angle_gamma   90.00
#
_symmetry.space_group_name_H-M   'P 1'
#
loop_
_entity.id
_entity.type
_entity.pdbx_description
1 polymer ?
#
loop_
_entity_poly.entity_id
_entity_poly.type
_entity_poly.pdbx_seq_one_letter_code
_entity_poly.pdbx_strand_id
1 'polypeptide(L)' 'MIRETIEDHCPPGVLISEEAVSCIYGPTLYGEAEAISAAIVATVQRLQLRSTVKPPAPSIKA' A
#
# COMPACT_ATOMS: atom_id res chain seq x y z
N MET A 1 -0.82 -10.60 -14.64
CA MET A 1 -2.10 -10.90 -13.96
C MET A 1 -2.26 -10.12 -12.65
N ILE A 2 -1.64 -10.50 -11.52
CA ILE A 2 -1.89 -9.77 -10.25
C ILE A 2 -1.32 -8.34 -10.27
N ARG A 3 -0.03 -8.18 -10.60
CA ARG A 3 0.62 -6.87 -10.73
C ARG A 3 -0.14 -5.92 -11.63
N GLU A 4 -0.36 -6.34 -12.88
CA GLU A 4 -1.10 -5.59 -13.88
C GLU A 4 -2.49 -5.16 -13.39
N THR A 5 -3.23 -6.05 -12.71
CA THR A 5 -4.53 -5.69 -12.11
C THR A 5 -4.38 -4.61 -11.04
N ILE A 6 -3.33 -4.69 -10.20
CA ILE A 6 -3.03 -3.68 -9.18
C ILE A 6 -2.66 -2.36 -9.86
N GLU A 7 -1.85 -2.37 -10.90
CA GLU A 7 -1.43 -1.16 -11.63
C GLU A 7 -2.61 -0.48 -12.34
N ASP A 8 -3.57 -1.25 -12.86
CA ASP A 8 -4.78 -0.73 -13.51
C ASP A 8 -5.78 -0.10 -12.52
N HIS A 9 -5.91 -0.67 -11.31
CA HIS A 9 -6.98 -0.32 -10.37
C HIS A 9 -6.51 0.48 -9.16
N CYS A 10 -5.22 0.41 -8.83
CA CYS A 10 -4.67 1.08 -7.65
C CYS A 10 -3.93 2.37 -8.04
N PRO A 11 -3.87 3.35 -7.12
CA PRO A 11 -3.09 4.56 -7.36
C PRO A 11 -1.62 4.24 -7.66
N PRO A 12 -0.95 5.08 -8.48
CA PRO A 12 0.49 4.97 -8.70
C PRO A 12 1.27 4.94 -7.39
N GLY A 13 2.30 4.10 -7.33
CA GLY A 13 3.17 3.94 -6.16
C GLY A 13 2.66 2.97 -5.08
N VAL A 14 1.57 2.24 -5.33
CA VAL A 14 1.19 1.08 -4.49
C VAL A 14 2.22 -0.03 -4.61
N LEU A 15 2.63 -0.38 -5.83
CA LEU A 15 3.75 -1.30 -6.09
C LEU A 15 4.97 -0.51 -6.55
N ILE A 16 6.15 -1.04 -6.22
CA ILE A 16 7.42 -0.66 -6.84
C ILE A 16 7.56 -1.38 -8.19
N SER A 17 8.47 -0.90 -9.06
CA SER A 17 8.67 -1.49 -10.40
C SER A 17 9.05 -2.97 -10.34
N GLU A 18 8.79 -3.71 -11.43
CA GLU A 18 9.10 -5.13 -11.51
C GLU A 18 10.61 -5.40 -11.37
N GLU A 19 11.45 -4.51 -11.92
CA GLU A 19 12.91 -4.59 -11.75
C GLU A 19 13.32 -4.40 -10.29
N ALA A 20 12.69 -3.45 -9.59
CA ALA A 20 12.95 -3.21 -8.18
C ALA A 20 12.51 -4.42 -7.33
N VAL A 21 11.37 -5.03 -7.65
CA VAL A 21 10.95 -6.27 -6.98
C VAL A 21 11.95 -7.38 -7.21
N SER A 22 12.37 -7.60 -8.46
CA SER A 22 13.36 -8.63 -8.79
C SER A 22 14.69 -8.43 -8.06
N CYS A 23 15.12 -7.19 -7.87
CA CYS A 23 16.34 -6.87 -7.12
C CYS A 23 16.19 -7.04 -5.59
N ILE A 24 15.03 -6.72 -5.01
CA ILE A 24 14.83 -6.69 -3.56
C ILE A 24 14.34 -8.04 -3.02
N TYR A 25 13.35 -8.64 -3.68
CA TYR A 25 12.65 -9.85 -3.24
C TYR A 25 13.00 -11.09 -4.09
N GLY A 26 13.78 -10.90 -5.16
CA GLY A 26 14.21 -11.95 -6.06
C GLY A 26 13.23 -12.20 -7.22
N PRO A 27 13.72 -12.71 -8.37
CA PRO A 27 12.91 -12.94 -9.57
C PRO A 27 12.12 -14.26 -9.47
N THR A 28 11.35 -14.41 -8.39
CA THR A 28 10.56 -15.62 -8.12
C THR A 28 9.11 -15.24 -7.84
N LEU A 29 8.19 -16.20 -8.02
CA LEU A 29 6.78 -16.01 -7.65
C LEU A 29 6.61 -15.66 -6.17
N TYR A 30 7.47 -16.23 -5.30
CA TYR A 30 7.47 -15.92 -3.88
C TYR A 30 7.93 -14.47 -3.63
N GLY A 31 8.96 -14.01 -4.35
CA GLY A 31 9.44 -12.63 -4.28
C GLY A 31 8.40 -11.60 -4.69
N GLU A 32 7.68 -11.85 -5.79
CA GLU A 32 6.56 -11.00 -6.21
C GLU A 32 5.43 -11.01 -5.17
N ALA A 33 5.09 -12.17 -4.61
CA ALA A 33 4.09 -12.28 -3.55
C ALA A 33 4.51 -11.53 -2.27
N GLU A 34 5.79 -11.56 -1.92
CA GLU A 34 6.34 -10.83 -0.78
C GLU A 34 6.28 -9.32 -1.00
N ALA A 35 6.63 -8.84 -2.20
CA ALA A 35 6.52 -7.43 -2.58
C ALA A 35 5.07 -6.92 -2.49
N ILE A 36 4.11 -7.71 -3.00
CA ILE A 36 2.68 -7.39 -2.91
C ILE A 36 2.23 -7.35 -1.45
N SER A 37 2.67 -8.32 -0.63
CA SER A 37 2.35 -8.37 0.80
C SER A 37 2.88 -7.14 1.54
N ALA A 38 4.12 -6.73 1.26
CA ALA A 38 4.73 -5.54 1.84
C ALA A 38 3.96 -4.26 1.45
N ALA A 39 3.55 -4.14 0.19
CA ALA A 39 2.74 -3.01 -0.30
C ALA A 39 1.38 -2.90 0.40
N ILE A 40 0.70 -4.02 0.64
CA ILE A 40 -0.57 -4.06 1.38
C ILE A 40 -0.35 -3.59 2.82
N VAL A 41 0.64 -4.15 3.53
CA VAL A 41 0.93 -3.77 4.92
C VAL A 41 1.25 -2.29 5.04
N ALA A 42 2.13 -1.76 4.17
CA ALA A 42 2.47 -0.35 4.13
C ALA A 42 1.23 0.53 3.88
N THR A 43 0.31 0.06 3.05
CA THR A 43 -0.94 0.79 2.76
C THR A 43 -1.91 0.78 3.93
N VAL A 44 -2.10 -0.36 4.60
CA VAL A 44 -2.91 -0.45 5.81
C VAL A 44 -2.36 0.45 6.91
N GLN A 45 -1.05 0.42 7.14
CA GLN A 45 -0.40 1.30 8.13
C GLN A 45 -0.66 2.78 7.83
N ARG A 46 -0.54 3.20 6.56
CA ARG A 46 -0.84 4.56 6.13
C ARG A 46 -2.30 4.95 6.39
N LEU A 47 -3.25 4.04 6.15
CA LEU A 47 -4.67 4.28 6.41
C LEU A 47 -4.96 4.39 7.91
N GLN A 48 -4.36 3.54 8.74
CA GLN A 48 -4.48 3.62 10.19
C GLN A 48 -3.95 4.94 10.74
N LEU A 49 -2.81 5.42 10.24
CA LEU A 49 -2.25 6.73 10.61
C LEU A 49 -3.15 7.91 10.22
N ARG A 50 -3.89 7.81 9.11
CA ARG A 50 -4.84 8.86 8.69
C ARG A 50 -6.13 8.83 9.50
N SER A 51 -6.57 7.64 9.92
CA SER A 51 -7.82 7.48 10.68
C SER A 51 -7.78 8.04 12.10
N THR A 52 -6.59 8.23 12.70
CA THR A 52 -6.46 8.78 14.05
C THR A 52 -6.64 10.30 14.10
N VAL A 53 -6.69 10.98 12.95
CA VAL A 53 -6.99 12.42 12.87
C VAL A 53 -8.51 12.62 12.79
N LYS A 54 -9.23 12.28 13.86
CA LYS A 54 -10.60 12.77 14.03
C LYS A 54 -10.51 14.22 14.50
N PRO A 55 -11.00 15.23 13.75
CA PRO A 55 -11.06 16.59 14.28
C PRO A 55 -11.90 16.57 15.55
N PRO A 56 -11.50 17.31 16.61
CA PRO A 56 -12.29 17.37 17.84
C PRO A 56 -13.70 17.82 17.47
N ALA A 57 -14.69 17.16 18.07
CA ALA A 57 -16.10 17.49 17.84
C ALA A 57 -16.29 19.01 18.02
N PRO A 58 -17.08 19.69 17.15
CA PRO A 58 -17.34 21.10 17.31
C PRO A 58 -17.84 21.34 18.73
N SER A 59 -17.13 22.18 19.49
CA SER A 59 -17.57 22.57 20.83
C SER A 59 -18.87 23.36 20.67
N ILE A 60 -20.00 22.70 20.90
CA ILE A 60 -21.30 23.36 20.98
C ILE A 60 -21.25 24.18 22.28
N LYS A 61 -21.03 25.48 22.17
CA LYS A 61 -21.31 26.42 23.26
C LYS A 61 -22.80 26.74 23.21
N ALA A 62 -23.50 26.35 24.27
CA ALA A 62 -24.84 26.83 24.60
C ALA A 62 -24.75 28.18 25.32
#